data_AF-A0A1A8PXZ3-F1
#
_entry.id   AF-A0A1A8PXZ3-F1
#
_cell.length_a   1.000
_cell.length_b   1.000
_cell.length_c   1.000
_cell.angle_alpha   90.00
_cell.angle_beta   90.00
_cell.angle_gamma   90.00
#
_symmetry.space_group_name_H-M   'P 1'
#
loop_
_entity.id
_entity.type
_entity.pdbx_description
1 polymer ?
#
loop_
_entity_poly.entity_id
_entity_poly.type
_entity_poly.pdbx_seq_one_letter_code
_entity_poly.pdbx_strand_id
1 'polypeptide(L)' 'RKMLTAGRKRREDVWSHFSYDNIATKTTCRECGLSFRGKNTTNLKRHLQNGHFAIFSEVNPLKCCTRDDPKSNIQ' A
#
# COMPACT_ATOMS: atom_id res chain seq x y z
N ARG A 1 28.31 18.41 15.85
CA ARG A 1 28.25 17.84 14.48
C ARG A 1 26.95 17.06 14.35
N LYS A 2 25.91 17.61 13.70
CA LYS A 2 24.61 16.93 13.51
C LYS A 2 24.76 15.98 12.32
N MET A 3 24.70 14.68 12.57
CA MET A 3 24.76 13.66 11.53
C MET A 3 23.45 13.72 10.72
N LEU A 4 23.56 14.10 9.44
CA LEU A 4 22.50 13.97 8.45
C LEU A 4 22.27 12.47 8.25
N THR A 5 21.33 11.88 8.97
CA THR A 5 20.81 10.55 8.63
C THR A 5 20.18 10.69 7.26
N ALA A 6 20.89 10.22 6.23
CA ALA A 6 20.41 10.16 4.85
C ALA A 6 18.97 9.64 4.87
N GLY A 7 18.03 10.56 4.64
CA GLY A 7 16.62 10.24 4.57
C GLY A 7 16.49 9.17 3.51
N ARG A 8 16.05 7.97 3.91
CA ARG A 8 15.58 6.99 2.93
C ARG A 8 14.61 7.76 2.05
N LYS A 9 14.96 7.94 0.76
CA LYS A 9 14.07 8.50 -0.25
C LYS A 9 12.70 7.90 0.04
N ARG A 10 11.77 8.71 0.56
CA ARG A 10 10.47 8.20 1.03
C ARG A 10 9.92 7.47 -0.17
N ARG A 11 9.95 6.14 -0.10
CA ARG A 11 9.27 5.29 -1.06
C ARG A 11 7.85 5.77 -0.97
N GLU A 12 7.26 6.22 -2.07
CA GLU A 12 5.89 6.71 -2.08
C GLU A 12 5.04 5.69 -1.33
N ASP A 13 4.60 6.06 -0.13
CA ASP A 13 3.88 5.14 0.74
C ASP A 13 2.59 4.79 0.00
N VAL A 14 2.26 3.49 -0.10
CA VAL A 14 1.07 3.00 -0.81
C VAL A 14 -0.18 3.81 -0.44
N TRP A 15 -0.28 4.24 0.81
CA TRP A 15 -1.34 5.07 1.38
C TRP A 15 -1.52 6.45 0.74
N SER A 16 -0.56 6.94 -0.04
CA SER A 16 -0.69 8.21 -0.78
C SER A 16 -1.81 8.14 -1.83
N HIS A 17 -2.12 6.92 -2.32
CA HIS A 17 -3.19 6.67 -3.30
C HIS A 17 -4.49 6.16 -2.66
N PHE A 18 -4.55 6.06 -1.34
CA PHE A 18 -5.73 5.57 -0.62
C PHE A 18 -6.19 6.57 0.44
N SER A 19 -7.50 6.64 0.64
CA SER A 19 -8.11 7.39 1.73
C SER A 19 -8.74 6.42 2.71
N TYR A 20 -8.29 6.44 3.97
CA TYR A 20 -8.95 5.68 5.02
C TYR A 20 -10.01 6.53 5.72
N ASP A 21 -11.23 6.05 5.67
CA ASP A 21 -12.38 6.59 6.36
C ASP A 21 -12.49 5.94 7.74
N ASN A 22 -12.23 6.71 8.80
CA ASN A 22 -12.27 6.19 10.18
C ASN A 22 -13.70 5.88 10.63
N ILE A 23 -14.66 6.66 10.15
CA ILE A 23 -16.09 6.55 10.49
C ILE A 23 -16.67 5.28 9.87
N ALA A 24 -16.47 5.09 8.56
CA ALA A 24 -16.95 3.91 7.87
C ALA A 24 -16.04 2.68 8.04
N THR A 25 -14.85 2.86 8.62
CA THR A 25 -13.75 1.86 8.71
C THR A 25 -13.36 1.28 7.35
N LYS A 26 -13.44 2.08 6.29
CA LYS A 26 -13.22 1.69 4.90
C LYS A 26 -12.03 2.43 4.30
N THR A 27 -11.24 1.76 3.48
CA THR A 27 -10.18 2.37 2.69
C THR A 27 -10.65 2.50 1.25
N THR A 28 -10.70 3.71 0.72
CA THR A 28 -11.10 3.96 -0.68
C THR A 28 -9.87 4.30 -1.52
N CYS A 29 -9.73 3.62 -2.66
CA CYS A 29 -8.72 3.95 -3.67
C CYS A 29 -9.10 5.27 -4.36
N ARG A 30 -8.15 6.20 -4.46
CA ARG A 30 -8.39 7.51 -5.09
C ARG A 30 -8.44 7.44 -6.62
N GLU A 31 -7.84 6.41 -7.20
CA GLU A 31 -7.65 6.27 -8.65
C GLU A 31 -8.86 5.64 -9.34
N CYS A 32 -9.49 4.65 -8.69
CA CYS A 32 -10.66 3.96 -9.23
C CYS A 32 -11.91 4.08 -8.34
N GLY A 33 -11.80 4.70 -7.16
CA GLY A 33 -12.91 4.80 -6.20
C GLY A 33 -13.24 3.50 -5.48
N LEU A 34 -12.45 2.42 -5.63
CA LEU A 34 -12.77 1.14 -5.03
C LEU A 34 -12.57 1.15 -3.51
N SER A 35 -13.61 0.79 -2.77
CA SER A 35 -13.61 0.79 -1.31
C SER A 35 -13.37 -0.61 -0.73
N PHE A 36 -12.35 -0.74 0.11
CA PHE A 36 -11.98 -1.92 0.86
C PHE A 36 -12.40 -1.78 2.32
N ARG A 37 -12.75 -2.88 2.98
CA ARG A 37 -12.98 -2.88 4.43
C ARG A 37 -11.66 -3.02 5.18
N GLY A 38 -11.43 -2.17 6.18
CA GLY A 38 -10.22 -2.20 6.99
C GLY A 38 -8.98 -1.60 6.33
N LYS A 39 -7.80 -1.82 6.95
CA LYS A 39 -6.51 -1.19 6.61
C LYS A 39 -5.48 -2.18 6.06
N ASN A 40 -5.92 -3.21 5.35
CA ASN A 40 -5.04 -4.31 4.96
C ASN A 40 -4.14 -3.93 3.78
N THR A 41 -2.89 -3.57 4.06
CA THR A 41 -1.89 -3.15 3.05
C THR A 41 -1.63 -4.21 1.97
N THR A 42 -1.76 -5.50 2.28
CA THR A 42 -1.67 -6.60 1.28
C THR A 42 -2.77 -6.49 0.22
N ASN A 43 -4.01 -6.18 0.63
CA ASN A 43 -5.12 -6.00 -0.30
C ASN A 43 -4.95 -4.75 -1.15
N LEU A 44 -4.49 -3.64 -0.54
CA LEU A 44 -4.20 -2.40 -1.26
C LEU A 44 -3.10 -2.63 -2.31
N LYS A 45 -2.05 -3.37 -1.94
CA LYS A 45 -0.94 -3.70 -2.84
C LYS A 45 -1.39 -4.59 -4.00
N ARG A 46 -2.16 -5.65 -3.72
CA ARG A 46 -2.75 -6.53 -4.76
C ARG A 46 -3.69 -5.77 -5.68
N HIS A 47 -4.49 -4.84 -5.13
CA HIS A 47 -5.35 -3.97 -5.92
C HIS A 47 -4.54 -3.11 -6.89
N LEU A 48 -3.46 -2.47 -6.42
CA LEU A 48 -2.58 -1.72 -7.32
C LEU A 48 -1.94 -2.65 -8.36
N GLN A 49 -1.49 -3.85 -7.96
CA GLN A 49 -0.88 -4.80 -8.90
C GLN A 49 -1.83 -5.20 -10.05
N ASN A 50 -3.10 -5.43 -9.75
CA ASN A 50 -4.08 -5.90 -10.74
C ASN A 50 -4.78 -4.76 -11.50
N GLY A 51 -5.02 -3.61 -10.84
CA GLY A 51 -5.81 -2.50 -11.40
C GLY A 51 -5.00 -1.25 -11.74
N HIS A 52 -3.86 -1.04 -11.09
CA HIS A 52 -3.04 0.18 -11.23
C HIS A 52 -1.55 -0.17 -11.30
N PHE A 53 -1.16 -0.99 -12.28
CA PHE A 53 0.22 -1.48 -12.39
C PHE A 53 1.26 -0.36 -12.48
N ALA A 54 0.92 0.76 -13.14
CA ALA A 54 1.76 1.94 -13.21
C ALA A 54 2.09 2.49 -11.81
N ILE A 55 1.07 2.67 -10.97
CA ILE A 55 1.20 3.16 -9.60
C ILE A 55 1.92 2.13 -8.73
N PHE A 56 1.60 0.85 -8.89
CA PHE A 56 2.29 -0.24 -8.20
C PHE A 56 3.80 -0.21 -8.46
N SER A 57 4.22 0.06 -9.70
CA SER A 57 5.63 0.19 -10.09
C SER A 57 6.30 1.37 -9.39
N GLU A 58 5.61 2.51 -9.24
CA GLU A 58 6.13 3.71 -8.57
C GLU A 58 6.23 3.58 -7.05
N VAL A 59 5.20 3.04 -6.39
CA VAL A 59 5.20 2.84 -4.92
C VAL A 59 6.06 1.66 -4.49
N ASN A 60 6.25 0.69 -5.39
CA ASN A 60 7.06 -0.48 -5.16
C ASN A 60 8.10 -0.71 -6.25
N PRO A 61 9.14 0.15 -6.36
CA PRO A 61 10.27 -0.11 -7.22
C PRO A 61 10.96 -1.37 -6.69
N LEU A 62 10.69 -2.49 -7.34
CA LEU A 62 11.12 -3.86 -7.05
C LEU A 62 12.12 -3.96 -5.88
N LYS A 63 11.59 -4.10 -4.66
CA LYS A 63 12.39 -4.67 -3.58
C LYS A 63 12.20 -6.17 -3.69
N CYS A 64 13.17 -6.83 -4.33
CA CYS A 64 13.33 -8.27 -4.22
C CYS A 64 13.30 -8.65 -2.73
N CYS A 65 12.54 -9.70 -2.43
CA CYS A 65 12.47 -10.37 -1.13
C CYS A 65 11.71 -9.60 -0.02
N THR A 66 10.39 -9.76 0.04
CA THR A 66 9.75 -10.14 1.31
C THR A 66 8.70 -11.20 1.03
N ARG A 67 9.12 -12.46 1.20
CA ARG A 67 8.40 -13.61 1.74
C ARG A 67 6.87 -13.49 1.75
N ASP A 68 6.22 -14.41 1.05
CA ASP A 68 4.88 -14.91 1.35
C ASP A 68 4.48 -14.70 2.81
N ASP A 69 3.41 -13.92 3.03
CA ASP A 69 2.62 -13.98 4.26
C ASP A 69 1.36 -14.78 3.90
N PRO A 70 1.32 -16.10 4.17
CA PRO A 70 0.08 -16.87 4.06
C PRO A 70 -0.84 -16.45 5.23
N LYS A 71 -1.53 -15.31 5.09
CA LYS A 71 -2.70 -15.02 5.93
C LYS A 71 -3.91 -15.67 5.28
N SER A 72 -4.22 -16.89 5.70
CA SER A 72 -4.94 -17.21 6.95
C SER A 72 -6.34 -17.59 6.53
N ASN A 73 -6.49 -18.89 6.32
CA ASN A 73 -7.73 -19.59 6.64
C ASN A 73 -8.30 -19.00 7.94
N ILE A 74 -9.53 -18.49 7.91
CA ILE A 74 -10.34 -18.35 9.12
C ILE A 74 -11.80 -18.60 8.71
N GLN A 75 -12.26 -19.77 9.18
CA GLN A 75 -13.59 -20.38 9.21
C GLN A 75 -14.39 -20.54 7.91
#